data_AF-A0A8S1DLS6-F1
#
_entry.id   AF-A0A8S1DLS6-F1
#
_cell.length_a   1.000
_cell.length_b   1.000
_cell.length_c   1.000
_cell.angle_alpha   90.00
_cell.angle_beta   90.00
_cell.angle_gamma   90.00
#
_symmetry.space_group_name_H-M   'P 1'
#
loop_
_entity.id
_entity.type
_entity.pdbx_description
1 polymer ?
#
loop_
_entity_poly.entity_id
_entity_poly.type
_entity_poly.pdbx_seq_one_letter_code
_entity_poly.pdbx_strand_id
1 'polypeptide(L)'
;MKVLGAALVLVCLLIFAFGADASPAERLNAPKVRELPTPPAPGICNCKCSLSHNDRFCAVNKKNEKQTFQNNCQLGCYNCTHETDYTRRYDGECKKK
;
A
#
# COMPACT_ATOMS: atom_id res chain seq x y z
N MET A 1 51.51 46.98 18.07
CA MET A 1 50.15 47.40 18.47
C MET A 1 49.42 47.91 17.24
N LYS A 2 48.16 47.49 17.06
CA LYS A 2 47.26 47.73 15.90
C LYS A 2 47.66 46.88 14.68
N VAL A 3 46.82 46.03 14.09
CA VAL A 3 45.38 46.15 13.85
C VAL A 3 44.70 44.77 13.88
N LEU A 4 43.68 44.68 14.72
CA LEU A 4 42.72 43.58 14.89
C LEU A 4 41.46 43.96 14.08
N GLY A 5 40.83 43.01 13.36
CA GLY A 5 39.38 43.09 13.15
C GLY A 5 38.78 43.47 11.79
N ALA A 6 39.35 43.07 10.65
CA ALA A 6 38.67 43.28 9.35
C ALA A 6 38.46 42.01 8.49
N ALA A 7 39.28 40.98 8.65
CA ALA A 7 39.27 39.84 7.72
C ALA A 7 38.11 38.85 7.92
N LEU A 8 37.55 38.75 9.13
CA LEU A 8 36.59 37.69 9.46
C LEU A 8 35.15 37.99 8.96
N VAL A 9 34.80 39.26 8.76
CA VAL A 9 33.44 39.67 8.33
C VAL A 9 33.22 39.45 6.84
N LEU A 10 34.30 39.49 6.03
CA LEU A 10 34.21 39.39 4.57
C LEU A 10 33.87 37.97 4.08
N VAL A 11 34.20 36.95 4.88
CA VAL A 11 33.95 35.54 4.51
C VAL A 11 32.46 35.17 4.60
N CYS A 12 31.69 35.79 5.51
CA CYS A 12 30.27 35.47 5.69
C CYS A 12 29.37 35.98 4.55
N LEU A 13 29.75 37.03 3.83
CA LEU A 13 28.90 37.62 2.77
C LEU A 13 28.97 36.87 1.43
N LEU A 14 29.95 36.00 1.22
CA LEU A 14 30.09 35.24 -0.03
C LEU A 14 29.27 33.93 -0.05
N ILE A 15 28.65 33.53 1.07
CA ILE A 15 27.92 32.25 1.16
C ILE A 15 26.45 32.37 0.68
N PHE A 16 25.88 33.58 0.57
CA PHE A 16 24.42 33.75 0.38
C PHE A 16 23.95 34.05 -1.05
N ALA A 17 24.81 34.08 -2.06
CA ALA A 17 24.45 34.70 -3.36
C ALA A 17 24.07 33.77 -4.52
N PHE A 18 24.11 32.43 -4.39
CA PHE A 18 23.74 31.56 -5.51
C PHE A 18 22.70 30.52 -5.10
N GLY A 19 21.47 31.00 -4.91
CA GLY A 19 20.31 30.19 -5.21
C GLY A 19 20.23 29.95 -6.72
N ALA A 20 20.09 28.70 -7.13
CA ALA A 20 19.59 28.32 -8.43
C ALA A 20 18.71 27.08 -8.28
N ASP A 21 17.43 27.35 -8.52
CA ASP A 21 16.29 26.48 -8.75
C ASP A 21 16.58 25.25 -9.65
N ALA A 22 15.99 24.10 -9.35
CA ALA A 22 15.25 23.27 -10.32
C ALA A 22 14.84 21.88 -9.73
N SER A 23 13.53 21.63 -9.74
CA SER A 23 12.81 20.35 -9.56
C SER A 23 13.33 19.20 -10.47
N PRO A 24 12.97 17.89 -10.28
CA PRO A 24 11.63 17.42 -9.91
C PRO A 24 11.52 16.16 -9.03
N ALA A 25 10.29 15.95 -8.57
CA ALA A 25 9.62 14.67 -8.36
C ALA A 25 10.47 13.38 -8.34
N GLU A 26 10.66 12.85 -7.14
CA GLU A 26 10.40 11.41 -6.93
C GLU A 26 9.84 11.27 -5.51
N ARG A 27 8.50 11.34 -5.38
CA ARG A 27 7.86 10.55 -4.34
C ARG A 27 8.11 9.12 -4.76
N LEU A 28 9.24 8.57 -4.32
CA LEU A 28 9.50 7.15 -4.36
C LEU A 28 8.23 6.51 -3.85
N ASN A 29 7.56 5.81 -4.76
CA ASN A 29 6.42 4.98 -4.50
C ASN A 29 6.86 4.14 -3.30
N ALA A 30 6.41 4.51 -2.10
CA ALA A 30 6.54 3.62 -0.97
C ALA A 30 6.01 2.29 -1.51
N PRO A 31 6.76 1.18 -1.43
CA PRO A 31 6.16 -0.09 -1.76
C PRO A 31 4.89 -0.10 -0.96
N LYS A 32 3.74 -0.26 -1.62
CA LYS A 32 2.51 -0.54 -0.90
C LYS A 32 2.88 -1.75 -0.08
N VAL A 33 3.23 -1.52 1.19
CA VAL A 33 3.52 -2.58 2.13
C VAL A 33 2.26 -3.39 1.95
N ARG A 34 2.42 -4.59 1.41
CA ARG A 34 1.38 -5.58 1.54
C ARG A 34 1.30 -5.70 3.04
N GLU A 35 0.42 -4.91 3.65
CA GLU A 35 -0.08 -5.17 4.98
C GLU A 35 -0.48 -6.62 4.85
N LEU A 36 0.39 -7.48 5.38
CA LEU A 36 0.09 -8.87 5.54
C LEU A 36 -1.25 -8.83 6.27
N PRO A 37 -2.34 -9.39 5.69
CA PRO A 37 -3.67 -9.18 6.22
C PRO A 37 -3.61 -9.47 7.71
N THR A 38 -3.72 -8.41 8.51
CA THR A 38 -3.73 -8.53 9.96
C THR A 38 -4.89 -9.46 10.24
N PRO A 39 -4.69 -10.58 10.95
CA PRO A 39 -5.76 -11.52 11.22
C PRO A 39 -6.96 -10.72 11.75
N PRO A 40 -8.17 -10.92 11.19
CA PRO A 40 -9.33 -10.15 11.62
C PRO A 40 -9.47 -10.28 13.12
N ALA A 41 -9.64 -9.14 13.79
CA ALA A 41 -9.87 -9.11 15.22
C ALA A 41 -10.94 -10.14 15.61
N PRO A 42 -10.75 -10.89 16.70
CA PRO A 42 -11.66 -11.97 17.06
C PRO A 42 -13.09 -11.44 17.23
N GLY A 43 -14.01 -11.99 16.44
CA GLY A 43 -15.42 -12.11 16.82
C GLY A 43 -16.45 -11.29 16.05
N ILE A 44 -16.08 -10.37 15.15
CA ILE A 44 -17.10 -9.60 14.39
C ILE A 44 -16.77 -9.55 12.90
N CYS A 45 -17.39 -10.44 12.14
CA CYS A 45 -17.36 -10.43 10.67
C CYS A 45 -18.54 -9.65 10.11
N ASN A 46 -18.27 -8.62 9.29
CA ASN A 46 -19.34 -7.90 8.59
C ASN A 46 -19.64 -8.55 7.23
N CYS A 47 -20.72 -9.32 7.18
CA CYS A 47 -21.13 -10.10 6.00
C CYS A 47 -22.30 -9.48 5.23
N LYS A 48 -22.64 -8.21 5.46
CA LYS A 48 -23.68 -7.51 4.69
C LYS A 48 -23.15 -7.10 3.31
N CYS A 49 -23.13 -8.04 2.37
CA CYS A 49 -22.63 -7.83 1.02
C CYS A 49 -23.78 -7.60 0.02
N SER A 50 -23.60 -6.64 -0.89
CA SER A 50 -24.47 -6.51 -2.06
C SER A 50 -24.18 -7.62 -3.07
N LEU A 51 -25.21 -8.12 -3.75
CA LEU A 51 -25.09 -9.14 -4.80
C LEU A 51 -24.81 -8.46 -6.15
N SER A 52 -23.58 -8.00 -6.37
CA SER A 52 -23.13 -7.63 -7.72
C SER A 52 -22.66 -8.88 -8.45
N HIS A 53 -23.28 -9.19 -9.58
CA HIS A 53 -23.00 -10.41 -10.37
C HIS A 53 -21.88 -10.24 -11.41
N ASN A 54 -21.45 -8.99 -11.69
CA ASN A 54 -20.50 -8.71 -12.77
C ASN A 54 -19.02 -8.76 -12.34
N ASP A 55 -18.74 -8.80 -11.04
CA ASP A 55 -17.38 -8.69 -10.50
C ASP A 55 -16.81 -10.03 -10.02
N ARG A 56 -17.28 -11.15 -10.58
CA ARG A 56 -16.81 -12.49 -10.18
C ARG A 56 -15.32 -12.64 -10.44
N PHE A 57 -14.61 -13.22 -9.49
CA PHE A 57 -13.18 -13.51 -9.63
C PHE A 57 -12.81 -14.83 -8.95
N CYS A 58 -11.71 -15.41 -9.42
CA CYS A 58 -11.11 -16.56 -8.81
C CYS A 58 -10.16 -16.12 -7.71
N ALA A 59 -10.29 -16.70 -6.52
CA ALA A 59 -9.36 -16.52 -5.42
C ALA A 59 -8.69 -17.84 -5.05
N VAL A 60 -7.51 -17.74 -4.46
CA VAL A 60 -6.73 -18.88 -3.98
C VAL A 60 -6.25 -18.66 -2.55
N ASN A 61 -6.22 -19.72 -1.76
CA ASN A 61 -5.65 -19.67 -0.42
C ASN A 61 -4.21 -20.20 -0.38
N LYS A 62 -3.59 -20.20 0.81
CA LYS A 62 -2.23 -20.73 1.04
C LYS A 62 -2.09 -22.23 0.72
N LYS A 63 -3.19 -22.99 0.74
CA LYS A 63 -3.24 -24.42 0.39
C LYS A 63 -3.42 -24.66 -1.12
N ASN A 64 -3.39 -23.61 -1.94
CA ASN A 64 -3.67 -23.65 -3.38
C ASN A 64 -5.10 -24.14 -3.74
N GLU A 65 -6.02 -24.07 -2.79
CA GLU A 65 -7.44 -24.31 -3.04
C GLU A 65 -8.03 -23.10 -3.77
N LYS A 66 -8.86 -23.36 -4.79
CA LYS A 66 -9.43 -22.31 -5.64
C LYS A 66 -10.92 -22.17 -5.36
N GLN A 67 -11.39 -20.94 -5.19
CA GLN A 67 -12.80 -20.63 -4.95
C GLN A 67 -13.19 -19.37 -5.73
N THR A 68 -14.32 -19.42 -6.43
CA THR A 68 -14.89 -18.24 -7.10
C THR A 68 -15.70 -17.41 -6.09
N PHE A 69 -15.45 -16.11 -6.04
CA PHE A 69 -16.20 -15.15 -5.24
C PHE A 69 -16.89 -14.14 -6.15
N GLN A 70 -18.08 -13.65 -5.76
CA GLN A 70 -18.82 -12.67 -6.56
C GLN A 70 -18.29 -11.25 -6.41
N ASN A 71 -17.73 -10.92 -5.23
CA ASN A 71 -17.13 -9.62 -4.95
C ASN A 71 -16.20 -9.69 -3.73
N ASN A 72 -15.47 -8.60 -3.49
CA ASN A 72 -14.49 -8.53 -2.40
C ASN A 72 -15.13 -8.60 -1.01
N CYS A 73 -16.39 -8.15 -0.86
CA CYS A 73 -17.09 -8.25 0.42
C CYS A 73 -17.33 -9.72 0.80
N GLN A 74 -17.78 -10.55 -0.15
CA GLN A 74 -17.97 -11.98 0.09
C GLN A 74 -16.65 -12.68 0.40
N LEU A 75 -15.56 -12.32 -0.28
CA LEU A 75 -14.22 -12.82 0.03
C LEU A 75 -13.81 -12.48 1.48
N GLY A 76 -13.95 -11.22 1.88
CA GLY A 76 -13.59 -10.76 3.22
C GLY A 76 -14.44 -11.42 4.31
N CYS A 77 -15.75 -11.53 4.09
CA CYS A 77 -16.65 -12.26 4.98
C CYS A 77 -16.25 -13.74 5.10
N TYR A 78 -15.93 -14.39 3.98
CA TYR A 78 -15.53 -15.80 3.99
C TYR A 78 -14.21 -16.02 4.74
N ASN A 79 -13.20 -15.19 4.46
CA ASN A 79 -11.92 -15.21 5.16
C ASN A 79 -12.10 -15.00 6.67
N CYS A 80 -12.95 -14.07 7.07
CA CYS A 80 -13.24 -13.78 8.47
C CYS A 80 -14.01 -14.92 9.16
N THR A 81 -15.04 -15.48 8.52
CA THR A 81 -15.91 -16.50 9.11
C THR A 81 -15.29 -17.89 9.16
N HIS A 82 -14.43 -18.22 8.20
CA HIS A 82 -13.81 -19.54 8.07
C HIS A 82 -12.33 -19.54 8.49
N GLU A 83 -11.82 -18.42 9.00
CA GLU A 83 -10.40 -18.24 9.33
C GLU A 83 -9.48 -18.63 8.16
N THR A 84 -9.88 -18.23 6.96
CA THR A 84 -9.15 -18.52 5.71
C THR A 84 -8.47 -17.28 5.16
N ASP A 85 -7.51 -17.49 4.26
CA ASP A 85 -6.70 -16.43 3.65
C ASP A 85 -6.79 -16.52 2.12
N TYR A 86 -8.02 -16.51 1.59
CA TYR A 86 -8.21 -16.45 0.14
C TYR A 86 -7.82 -15.06 -0.38
N THR A 87 -7.10 -15.05 -1.50
CA THR A 87 -6.65 -13.84 -2.17
C THR A 87 -7.02 -13.90 -3.65
N ARG A 88 -7.44 -12.78 -4.23
CA ARG A 88 -7.80 -12.71 -5.65
C ARG A 88 -6.61 -13.15 -6.52
N ARG A 89 -6.87 -14.06 -7.46
CA ARG A 89 -5.86 -14.63 -8.37
C ARG A 89 -6.02 -14.16 -9.82
N TYR A 90 -7.25 -14.10 -10.32
CA TYR A 90 -7.62 -13.54 -11.64
C TYR A 90 -9.14 -13.29 -11.71
N ASP A 91 -9.57 -12.41 -12.62
CA ASP A 91 -10.98 -12.10 -12.87
C ASP A 91 -11.69 -13.23 -13.65
N GLY A 92 -12.99 -13.40 -13.38
CA GLY A 92 -13.77 -14.52 -13.88
C GLY A 92 -13.74 -15.76 -12.96
N GLU A 93 -14.37 -16.84 -13.40
CA GLU A 93 -14.54 -18.04 -12.57
C GLU A 93 -13.28 -18.91 -12.50
N CYS A 94 -13.09 -19.58 -11.37
CA CYS A 94 -11.99 -20.52 -11.22
C CYS A 94 -12.06 -21.68 -12.22
N LYS A 95 -11.01 -21.82 -13.02
CA LYS A 95 -10.82 -22.95 -13.92
C LYS A 95 -10.53 -24.23 -13.11
N LYS A 96 -11.32 -25.28 -13.36
CA LYS A 96 -11.03 -26.65 -12.92
C LYS A 96 -9.72 -27.11 -13.57
N LYS A 97 -8.91 -27.85 -12.82
CA LYS A 97 -7.75 -28.55 -13.39
C LYS A 97 -8.21 -29.87 -13.99
#